data_AF-A0A3M8SKU1-F1
#
_entry.id   AF-A0A3M8SKU1-F1
#
_cell.length_a   1.000
_cell.length_b   1.000
_cell.length_c   1.000
_cell.angle_alpha   90.00
_cell.angle_beta   90.00
_cell.angle_gamma   90.00
#
_symmetry.space_group_name_H-M   'P 1'
#
loop_
_entity.id
_entity.type
_entity.pdbx_description
1 polymer ?
#
loop_
_entity_poly.entity_id
_entity_poly.type
_entity_poly.pdbx_seq_one_letter_code
_entity_poly.pdbx_strand_id
1 'polypeptide(L)'
;TMLRNTQFRGEIIKAPIPGLIYLAGGVLRCYAYKGKSRPTPETELHFAPLGNTYNNGTFCSGNVNLPREILIENIPIWQRFVLESTNTHGGGVIPLKGIKDFNELVQFYRDLSAKQAKKFPDRCLKLTEVKGKPLTLKAAINGEG
;
A
#
# COMPACT_ATOMS: atom_id res chain seq x y z
N THR A 1 -10.57 6.27 -6.81
CA THR A 1 -10.16 4.87 -6.93
C THR A 1 -10.13 4.49 -8.39
N MET A 2 -8.99 3.99 -8.86
CA MET A 2 -8.84 3.42 -10.20
C MET A 2 -8.84 1.89 -10.10
N LEU A 3 -9.35 1.20 -11.12
CA LEU A 3 -9.16 -0.24 -11.28
C LEU A 3 -7.69 -0.48 -11.66
N ARG A 4 -7.05 -1.43 -11.00
CA ARG A 4 -5.66 -1.82 -11.26
C ARG A 4 -5.56 -3.34 -11.34
N ASN A 5 -4.64 -3.80 -12.16
CA ASN A 5 -4.20 -5.19 -12.16
C ASN A 5 -3.22 -5.34 -10.99
N THR A 6 -3.64 -6.05 -9.95
CA THR A 6 -2.80 -6.35 -8.78
C THR A 6 -2.23 -7.74 -8.97
N GLN A 7 -0.90 -7.87 -8.94
CA GLN A 7 -0.19 -9.12 -9.20
C GLN A 7 -0.02 -9.90 -7.90
N PHE A 8 -0.68 -11.06 -7.78
CA PHE A 8 -0.48 -12.01 -6.70
C PHE A 8 0.26 -13.24 -7.23
N ARG A 9 0.87 -14.04 -6.35
CA ARG A 9 1.54 -15.27 -6.75
C ARG A 9 0.58 -16.19 -7.51
N GLY A 10 0.81 -16.36 -8.80
CA GLY A 10 0.04 -17.25 -9.66
C GLY A 10 -1.22 -16.64 -10.30
N GLU A 11 -1.57 -15.38 -10.01
CA GLU A 11 -2.75 -14.73 -10.61
C GLU A 11 -2.64 -13.21 -10.66
N ILE A 12 -3.34 -12.61 -11.63
CA ILE A 12 -3.50 -11.15 -11.74
C ILE A 12 -4.98 -10.82 -11.50
N ILE A 13 -5.25 -10.03 -10.47
CA ILE A 13 -6.62 -9.66 -10.10
C ILE A 13 -6.87 -8.19 -10.44
N LYS A 14 -7.85 -7.93 -11.31
CA LYS A 14 -8.28 -6.57 -11.65
C LYS A 14 -9.32 -6.08 -10.64
N ALA A 15 -8.95 -5.12 -9.81
CA ALA A 15 -9.81 -4.62 -8.73
C ALA A 15 -9.50 -3.15 -8.41
N PRO A 16 -10.42 -2.43 -7.73
CA PRO A 16 -10.13 -1.10 -7.22
C PRO A 16 -9.04 -1.15 -6.14
N ILE A 17 -8.19 -0.11 -6.06
CA ILE A 17 -7.25 0.12 -4.95
C ILE A 17 -7.50 1.51 -4.30
N PRO A 18 -7.14 1.73 -3.02
CA PRO A 18 -7.26 3.05 -2.40
C PRO A 18 -6.30 4.06 -3.03
N GLY A 19 -6.39 5.32 -2.61
CA GLY A 19 -5.33 6.28 -2.88
C GLY A 19 -4.06 5.85 -2.13
N LEU A 20 -2.91 5.99 -2.79
CA LEU A 20 -1.60 5.67 -2.24
C LEU A 20 -0.75 6.94 -2.10
N ILE A 21 0.09 6.98 -1.07
CA ILE A 21 1.09 8.01 -0.82
C ILE A 21 2.45 7.34 -0.81
N TYR A 22 3.37 7.84 -1.62
CA TYR A 22 4.73 7.36 -1.73
C TYR A 22 5.66 8.35 -1.01
N LEU A 23 6.50 7.85 -0.12
CA LEU A 23 7.55 8.64 0.53
C LEU A 23 8.90 8.08 0.06
N ALA A 24 9.53 8.81 -0.87
CA ALA A 24 10.87 8.52 -1.37
C ALA A 24 11.87 9.53 -0.78
N GLY A 25 12.96 9.04 -0.18
CA GLY A 25 13.91 9.88 0.56
C GLY A 25 14.85 9.05 1.44
N GLY A 26 15.44 7.99 0.87
CA GLY A 26 16.16 6.95 1.61
C GLY A 26 15.56 5.59 1.30
N VAL A 27 14.72 5.06 2.19
CA VAL A 27 13.94 3.84 1.95
C VAL A 27 12.55 4.19 1.44
N LEU A 28 12.11 3.54 0.36
CA LEU A 28 10.76 3.73 -0.17
C LEU A 28 9.72 3.21 0.83
N ARG A 29 8.82 4.09 1.24
CA ARG A 29 7.61 3.74 2.00
C ARG A 29 6.37 4.05 1.17
N CYS A 30 5.32 3.25 1.33
CA CYS A 30 4.02 3.53 0.72
C CYS A 30 2.88 3.21 1.68
N TYR A 31 1.92 4.12 1.74
CA TYR A 31 0.75 4.04 2.61
C TYR A 31 -0.53 4.27 1.80
N ALA A 32 -1.65 3.78 2.31
CA ALA A 32 -2.98 4.13 1.84
C ALA A 32 -3.59 5.27 2.67
N TYR A 33 -4.57 5.96 2.10
CA TYR A 33 -5.42 6.90 2.82
C TYR A 33 -6.89 6.72 2.43
N LYS A 34 -7.79 7.15 3.31
CA LYS A 34 -9.24 7.05 3.11
C LYS A 34 -9.77 8.19 2.23
N GLY A 35 -10.86 7.93 1.52
CA GLY A 35 -11.49 8.92 0.66
C GLY A 35 -10.79 9.16 -0.68
N LYS A 36 -11.11 10.29 -1.31
CA LYS A 36 -10.63 10.69 -2.65
C LYS A 36 -10.03 12.09 -2.70
N SER A 37 -10.16 12.85 -1.62
CA SER A 37 -9.62 14.21 -1.52
C SER A 37 -8.10 14.17 -1.47
N ARG A 38 -7.45 15.24 -1.90
CA ARG A 38 -6.00 15.38 -1.75
C ARG A 38 -5.65 15.27 -0.25
N PRO A 39 -4.68 14.43 0.14
CA PRO A 39 -4.29 14.31 1.54
C PRO A 39 -3.72 15.64 2.07
N THR A 40 -3.99 15.90 3.34
CA THR A 40 -3.43 17.01 4.12
C THR A 40 -2.33 16.49 5.06
N PRO A 41 -1.50 17.36 5.65
CA PRO A 41 -0.51 16.93 6.65
C PRO A 41 -1.11 16.10 7.80
N GLU A 42 -2.36 16.36 8.17
CA GLU A 42 -3.09 15.66 9.25
C GLU A 42 -3.75 14.36 8.79
N THR A 43 -3.66 14.00 7.51
CA THR A 43 -4.25 12.76 7.00
C THR A 43 -3.63 11.54 7.67
N GLU A 44 -4.46 10.72 8.29
CA GLU A 44 -4.08 9.43 8.88
C GLU A 44 -3.70 8.42 7.79
N LEU A 45 -2.56 7.78 7.98
CA LEU A 45 -2.01 6.79 7.08
C LEU A 45 -2.43 5.39 7.50
N HIS A 46 -2.67 4.57 6.49
CA HIS A 46 -3.06 3.18 6.62
C HIS A 46 -2.06 2.31 5.87
N PHE A 47 -1.94 1.05 6.23
CA PHE A 47 -1.10 0.13 5.46
C PHE A 47 -1.63 0.05 4.02
N ALA A 48 -0.72 0.11 3.05
CA ALA A 48 -1.07 -0.16 1.66
C ALA A 48 -1.65 -1.59 1.59
N PRO A 49 -2.83 -1.82 0.97
CA PRO A 49 -3.49 -3.13 0.99
C PRO A 49 -2.86 -4.08 -0.03
N LEU A 50 -1.55 -4.28 0.10
CA LEU A 50 -0.72 -5.11 -0.76
C LEU A 50 0.06 -6.08 0.14
N GLY A 51 0.49 -7.19 -0.43
CA GLY A 51 1.45 -8.09 0.20
C GLY A 51 2.84 -7.47 0.30
N ASN A 52 3.79 -8.27 0.77
CA ASN A 52 5.21 -7.92 0.94
C ASN A 52 5.44 -6.66 1.80
N THR A 53 4.46 -6.23 2.60
CA THR A 53 4.49 -4.96 3.34
C THR A 53 5.00 -5.18 4.76
N TYR A 54 5.87 -4.30 5.25
CA TYR A 54 6.36 -4.31 6.62
C TYR A 54 5.63 -3.29 7.51
N ASN A 55 5.81 -3.41 8.83
CA ASN A 55 5.15 -2.58 9.84
C ASN A 55 5.46 -1.07 9.72
N ASN A 56 6.61 -0.71 9.15
CA ASN A 56 7.02 0.68 8.91
C ASN A 56 6.60 1.20 7.52
N GLY A 57 5.72 0.48 6.79
CA GLY A 57 5.25 0.87 5.46
C GLY A 57 6.26 0.68 4.34
N THR A 58 7.40 0.04 4.60
CA THR A 58 8.33 -0.42 3.56
C THR A 58 7.85 -1.73 2.94
N PHE A 59 8.50 -2.16 1.86
CA PHE A 59 8.19 -3.38 1.14
C PHE A 59 9.43 -4.26 1.03
N CYS A 60 9.22 -5.58 0.98
CA CYS A 60 10.26 -6.52 0.58
C CYS A 60 10.64 -6.24 -0.88
N SER A 61 11.84 -5.69 -1.09
CA SER A 61 12.36 -5.40 -2.43
C SER A 61 12.93 -6.62 -3.14
N GLY A 62 13.17 -7.71 -2.41
CA GLY A 62 13.95 -8.83 -2.93
C GLY A 62 15.29 -8.32 -3.48
N ASN A 63 15.52 -8.56 -4.78
CA ASN A 63 16.73 -8.15 -5.48
C ASN A 63 16.58 -6.82 -6.26
N VAL A 64 15.44 -6.13 -6.14
CA VAL A 64 15.20 -4.87 -6.85
C VAL A 64 16.00 -3.74 -6.19
N ASN A 65 16.88 -3.11 -6.96
CA ASN A 65 17.57 -1.88 -6.56
C ASN A 65 16.69 -0.68 -6.91
N LEU A 66 16.15 -0.02 -5.88
CA LEU A 66 15.39 1.21 -6.05
C LEU A 66 16.34 2.42 -6.13
N PRO A 67 16.01 3.43 -6.96
CA PRO A 67 16.77 4.68 -7.01
C PRO A 67 16.84 5.33 -5.64
N ARG A 68 18.03 5.83 -5.29
CA ARG A 68 18.26 6.59 -4.05
C ARG A 68 18.12 8.09 -4.28
N GLU A 69 18.41 8.54 -5.50
CA GLU A 69 18.31 9.92 -5.91
C GLU A 69 16.84 10.33 -6.05
N ILE A 70 16.48 11.44 -5.41
CA ILE A 70 15.12 11.98 -5.44
C ILE A 70 14.95 12.87 -6.66
N LEU A 71 14.89 12.24 -7.83
CA LEU A 71 14.69 12.88 -9.13
C LEU A 71 13.27 12.64 -9.64
N ILE A 72 12.72 13.61 -10.37
CA ILE A 72 11.38 13.52 -10.97
C ILE A 72 11.28 12.31 -11.93
N GLU A 73 12.35 12.04 -12.67
CA GLU A 73 12.45 10.89 -13.59
C GLU A 73 12.37 9.53 -12.90
N ASN A 74 12.67 9.45 -11.60
CA ASN A 74 12.61 8.21 -10.82
C ASN A 74 11.19 7.89 -10.30
N ILE A 75 10.25 8.85 -10.36
CA ILE A 75 8.86 8.65 -9.89
C ILE A 75 8.21 7.40 -10.48
N PRO A 76 8.26 7.14 -11.81
CA PRO A 76 7.68 5.94 -12.39
C PRO A 76 8.28 4.64 -11.85
N ILE A 77 9.56 4.65 -11.45
CA ILE A 77 10.25 3.45 -10.95
C ILE A 77 9.68 3.04 -9.59
N TRP A 78 9.54 3.99 -8.64
CA TRP A 78 8.93 3.70 -7.34
C TRP A 78 7.45 3.31 -7.47
N GLN A 79 6.72 3.95 -8.40
CA GLN A 79 5.32 3.62 -8.66
C GLN A 79 5.16 2.19 -9.17
N ARG A 80 5.95 1.79 -10.19
CA ARG A 80 5.94 0.43 -10.73
C ARG A 80 6.34 -0.59 -9.69
N PHE A 81 7.36 -0.31 -8.88
CA PHE A 81 7.76 -1.22 -7.83
C PHE A 81 6.60 -1.56 -6.87
N VAL A 82 5.86 -0.57 -6.39
CA VAL A 82 4.73 -0.85 -5.47
C VAL A 82 3.56 -1.51 -6.20
N LEU A 83 3.22 -1.07 -7.42
CA LEU A 83 1.99 -1.49 -8.11
C LEU A 83 2.15 -2.76 -8.97
N GLU A 84 3.35 -3.05 -9.43
CA GLU A 84 3.64 -4.08 -10.42
C GLU A 84 4.55 -5.19 -9.88
N SER A 85 5.02 -5.08 -8.63
CA SER A 85 5.69 -6.22 -8.00
C SER A 85 4.69 -7.32 -7.65
N THR A 86 5.08 -8.57 -7.87
CA THR A 86 4.28 -9.73 -7.46
C THR A 86 4.23 -9.82 -5.94
N ASN A 87 3.01 -9.77 -5.41
CA ASN A 87 2.71 -10.00 -4.00
C ASN A 87 2.84 -11.51 -3.75
N THR A 88 3.84 -11.92 -2.96
CA THR A 88 4.16 -13.34 -2.75
C THR A 88 3.81 -13.85 -1.36
N HIS A 89 3.72 -12.94 -0.38
CA HIS A 89 3.38 -13.21 1.02
C HIS A 89 2.85 -11.93 1.68
N GLY A 90 2.40 -12.01 2.94
CA GLY A 90 1.90 -10.84 3.68
C GLY A 90 2.99 -9.84 4.10
N GLY A 91 4.25 -10.27 4.18
CA GLY A 91 5.33 -9.48 4.79
C GLY A 91 5.25 -9.50 6.33
N GLY A 92 5.46 -8.35 6.96
CA GLY A 92 5.42 -8.18 8.41
C GLY A 92 4.07 -7.71 8.96
N VAL A 93 3.08 -7.43 8.11
CA VAL A 93 1.76 -6.95 8.52
C VAL A 93 0.65 -7.41 7.59
N ILE A 94 -0.53 -7.73 8.13
CA ILE A 94 -1.75 -7.89 7.35
C ILE A 94 -2.42 -6.51 7.20
N PRO A 95 -2.54 -5.94 5.98
CA PRO A 95 -2.80 -4.51 5.79
C PRO A 95 -4.30 -4.12 5.84
N LEU A 96 -5.19 -5.08 6.11
CA LEU A 96 -6.63 -4.88 6.14
C LEU A 96 -7.24 -5.38 7.46
N LYS A 97 -8.30 -4.71 7.90
CA LYS A 97 -9.10 -5.10 9.05
C LYS A 97 -9.92 -6.35 8.74
N GLY A 98 -10.01 -7.26 9.69
CA GLY A 98 -10.84 -8.47 9.58
C GLY A 98 -10.27 -9.53 8.62
N ILE A 99 -9.03 -9.36 8.16
CA ILE A 99 -8.29 -10.34 7.37
C ILE A 99 -7.20 -10.94 8.27
N LYS A 100 -7.05 -12.26 8.25
CA LYS A 100 -6.14 -13.00 9.12
C LYS A 100 -4.76 -13.23 8.52
N ASP A 101 -4.70 -13.44 7.21
CA ASP A 101 -3.47 -13.82 6.53
C ASP A 101 -3.42 -13.34 5.07
N PHE A 102 -2.35 -13.73 4.37
CA PHE A 102 -2.14 -13.38 2.97
C PHE A 102 -3.20 -14.01 2.04
N ASN A 103 -3.67 -15.23 2.31
CA ASN A 103 -4.67 -15.89 1.46
C ASN A 103 -6.01 -15.17 1.54
N GLU A 104 -6.41 -14.73 2.73
CA GLU A 104 -7.62 -13.92 2.89
C GLU A 104 -7.46 -12.53 2.23
N LEU A 105 -6.24 -11.96 2.18
CA LEU A 105 -5.96 -10.75 1.38
C LEU A 105 -6.19 -11.00 -0.11
N VAL A 106 -5.66 -12.10 -0.67
CA VAL A 106 -5.91 -12.47 -2.07
C VAL A 106 -7.41 -12.65 -2.31
N GLN A 107 -8.10 -13.37 -1.42
CA GLN A 107 -9.54 -13.60 -1.52
C GLN A 107 -10.34 -12.29 -1.48
N PHE A 108 -9.96 -11.34 -0.64
CA PHE A 108 -10.58 -10.00 -0.62
C PHE A 108 -10.51 -9.31 -2.00
N TYR A 109 -9.38 -9.42 -2.70
CA TYR A 109 -9.25 -8.88 -4.06
C TYR A 109 -10.08 -9.65 -5.08
N ARG A 110 -10.13 -10.98 -4.99
CA ARG A 110 -10.99 -11.82 -5.84
C ARG A 110 -12.46 -11.41 -5.68
N ASP A 111 -12.91 -11.20 -4.45
CA ASP A 111 -14.27 -10.77 -4.15
C ASP A 111 -14.60 -9.39 -4.75
N LEU A 112 -13.67 -8.43 -4.67
CA LEU A 112 -13.84 -7.12 -5.31
C LEU A 112 -13.94 -7.23 -6.83
N SER A 113 -13.10 -8.07 -7.44
CA SER A 113 -13.12 -8.35 -8.88
C SER A 113 -14.42 -9.01 -9.32
N ALA A 114 -14.83 -10.08 -8.64
CA ALA A 114 -16.07 -10.82 -8.92
C ALA A 114 -17.31 -9.92 -8.81
N LYS A 115 -17.33 -9.01 -7.83
CA LYS A 115 -18.40 -8.01 -7.65
C LYS A 115 -18.29 -6.82 -8.61
N GLN A 116 -17.28 -6.79 -9.48
CA GLN A 116 -16.96 -5.67 -10.37
C GLN A 116 -16.93 -4.31 -9.63
N ALA A 117 -16.41 -4.33 -8.40
CA ALA A 117 -16.47 -3.21 -7.49
C ALA A 117 -15.85 -1.95 -8.12
N LYS A 118 -16.56 -0.82 -8.07
CA LYS A 118 -16.09 0.45 -8.65
C LYS A 118 -15.25 1.28 -7.68
N LYS A 119 -15.32 0.97 -6.39
CA LYS A 119 -14.63 1.69 -5.31
C LYS A 119 -14.00 0.69 -4.35
N PHE A 120 -12.84 1.06 -3.82
CA PHE A 120 -12.22 0.32 -2.74
C PHE A 120 -12.98 0.60 -1.44
N PRO A 121 -13.30 -0.42 -0.62
CA PRO A 121 -13.97 -0.22 0.67
C PRO A 121 -12.95 0.29 1.71
N ASP A 122 -12.70 1.58 1.73
CA ASP A 122 -11.68 2.23 2.56
C ASP A 122 -11.85 2.04 4.08
N ARG A 123 -13.06 1.72 4.55
CA ARG A 123 -13.31 1.27 5.93
C ARG A 123 -12.51 0.02 6.34
N CYS A 124 -12.13 -0.82 5.38
CA CYS A 124 -11.34 -2.03 5.59
C CYS A 124 -9.85 -1.72 5.78
N LEU A 125 -9.39 -0.51 5.47
CA LEU A 125 -7.99 -0.14 5.65
C LEU A 125 -7.58 -0.24 7.12
N LYS A 126 -6.45 -0.91 7.38
CA LYS A 126 -5.86 -0.99 8.72
C LYS A 126 -5.00 0.25 8.98
N LEU A 127 -5.29 0.94 10.08
CA LEU A 127 -4.55 2.13 10.50
C LEU A 127 -3.09 1.76 10.78
N THR A 128 -2.16 2.61 10.34
CA THR A 128 -0.76 2.53 10.75
C THR A 128 -0.58 3.32 12.02
N GLU A 129 0.01 2.70 13.04
CA GLU A 129 0.23 3.32 14.34
C GLU A 129 1.71 3.31 14.70
N VAL A 130 2.19 4.42 15.25
CA VAL A 130 3.54 4.54 15.82
C VAL A 130 3.37 4.87 17.30
N LYS A 131 3.93 4.02 18.18
CA LYS A 131 3.81 4.16 19.64
C LYS A 131 2.35 4.32 20.12
N GLY A 132 1.42 3.57 19.50
CA GLY A 132 -0.01 3.58 19.85
C GLY A 132 -0.79 4.81 19.39
N LYS A 133 -0.22 5.64 18.50
CA LYS A 133 -0.91 6.80 17.91
C LYS A 133 -1.04 6.64 16.39
N PRO A 134 -2.12 7.14 15.77
CA PRO A 134 -2.25 7.18 14.32
C PRO A 134 -1.04 7.87 13.67
N LEU A 135 -0.42 7.23 12.70
CA LEU A 135 0.61 7.87 11.88
C LEU A 135 -0.06 8.87 10.94
N THR A 136 0.32 10.14 11.01
CA THR A 136 -0.14 11.18 10.07
C THR A 136 0.85 11.35 8.93
N LEU A 137 0.41 11.96 7.82
CA LEU A 137 1.30 12.31 6.71
C LEU A 137 2.46 13.21 7.16
N LYS A 138 2.18 14.21 8.02
CA LYS A 138 3.21 15.09 8.59
C LYS A 138 4.26 14.31 9.37
N ALA A 139 3.83 13.43 10.27
CA ALA A 139 4.72 12.59 11.06
C ALA A 139 5.57 11.68 10.16
N ALA A 140 4.95 11.06 9.15
CA ALA A 140 5.65 10.17 8.22
C ALA A 140 6.72 10.90 7.39
N ILE A 141 6.41 12.11 6.90
CA ILE A 141 7.38 12.98 6.20
C ILE A 141 8.56 13.33 7.11
N ASN A 142 8.31 13.54 8.40
CA ASN A 142 9.34 13.83 9.40
C ASN A 142 10.14 12.60 9.87
N GLY A 143 9.91 11.43 9.26
CA GLY A 143 10.66 10.21 9.53
C GLY A 143 10.07 9.29 10.59
N GLU A 144 8.88 9.57 11.11
CA GLU A 144 8.16 8.61 11.95
C GLU A 144 7.64 7.45 11.08
N GLY A 145 7.68 6.22 11.58
CA GLY A 145 7.20 5.03 10.86
C GLY A 145 8.02 3.79 11.13
#